data_AF-A0A8J4AXA0-F1
#
_entry.id   AF-A0A8J4AXA0-F1
#
_cell.length_a   1.000
_cell.length_b   1.000
_cell.length_c   1.000
_cell.angle_alpha   90.00
_cell.angle_beta   90.00
_cell.angle_gamma   90.00
#
_symmetry.space_group_name_H-M   'P 1'
#
loop_
_entity.id
_entity.type
_entity.pdbx_description
1 polymer ?
#
loop_
_entity_poly.entity_id
_entity_poly.type
_entity_poly.pdbx_seq_one_letter_code
_entity_poly.pdbx_strand_id
1 'polypeptide(L)'
;MCSNITNARIYLAAAPMIATNVTLRVLVMVVSINKTPGRRCSAVKGANVTQIKDAFLGPGGYADFFENCSYGRMVFDRQMLTVEPIVIPCIETNLQCTPEIISNAAMKYLPQEISTGEYSHLLYVFPDDKEFGNKCNPSPGLGEVPGPNSWYWSSDFDKGIFSKGTVMQEILHNFGLYHGWRNKDEYGDASTCMGSGQSCPSAPELWHLGWATPLAQLNSSTFPVATYMNFTLPATYLGPMGAMIKIQPDWLDTNYYTKNLYLSLRVKAAGDKDLYEDFNGKLNIHEINSTMDNSRDKVGNDPFVTMIGERMTPGSNNVRLVPYKLLLHIGAFNDRTSTIMVTICRFVNGPDECTFAAL
;
A
#
# COMPACT_ATOMS: atom_id res chain seq x y z
N MET A 1 -34.27 22.11 -6.12
CA MET A 1 -34.09 22.22 -4.67
C MET A 1 -34.27 20.83 -4.06
N CYS A 2 -33.20 20.23 -3.53
CA CYS A 2 -33.29 18.94 -2.83
C CYS A 2 -33.76 19.22 -1.39
N SER A 3 -35.00 18.87 -1.06
CA SER A 3 -35.66 19.31 0.18
C SER A 3 -35.61 18.30 1.33
N ASN A 4 -34.96 17.15 1.19
CA ASN A 4 -34.75 16.23 2.32
C ASN A 4 -33.59 15.28 2.06
N ILE A 5 -32.48 15.47 2.79
CA ILE A 5 -31.43 14.45 2.96
C ILE A 5 -31.53 13.97 4.40
N THR A 6 -32.33 12.94 4.66
CA THR A 6 -32.51 12.36 6.01
C THR A 6 -31.35 11.45 6.43
N ASN A 7 -30.47 11.08 5.49
CA ASN A 7 -29.33 10.18 5.72
C ASN A 7 -28.01 10.74 5.17
N ALA A 8 -27.73 12.04 5.41
CA ALA A 8 -26.40 12.58 5.15
C ALA A 8 -25.45 12.07 6.25
N ARG A 9 -24.68 11.02 5.97
CA ARG A 9 -23.51 10.71 6.80
C ARG A 9 -22.39 11.67 6.40
N ILE A 10 -22.14 12.65 7.26
CA ILE A 10 -20.93 13.45 7.19
C ILE A 10 -19.80 12.56 7.70
N TYR A 11 -19.04 11.97 6.78
CA TYR A 11 -17.73 11.43 7.14
C TYR A 11 -16.80 12.63 7.27
N LEU A 12 -16.48 13.02 8.51
CA LEU A 12 -15.25 13.74 8.74
C LEU A 12 -14.15 12.82 8.20
N ALA A 13 -13.46 13.24 7.13
CA ALA A 13 -12.26 12.55 6.68
C ALA A 13 -11.34 12.46 7.91
N ALA A 14 -11.20 11.26 8.46
CA ALA A 14 -10.38 11.05 9.63
C ALA A 14 -8.95 11.49 9.28
N ALA A 15 -8.26 12.13 10.24
CA ALA A 15 -6.82 12.35 10.18
C ALA A 15 -6.12 11.05 9.72
N PRO A 16 -4.93 11.12 9.08
CA PRO A 16 -4.32 9.90 8.56
C PRO A 16 -4.08 8.99 9.74
N MET A 17 -4.67 7.80 9.63
CA MET A 17 -4.72 6.91 10.76
C MET A 17 -3.38 6.23 10.84
N ILE A 18 -2.59 6.61 11.86
CA ILE A 18 -1.55 5.73 12.38
C ILE A 18 -2.23 4.36 12.59
N ALA A 19 -1.83 3.39 11.79
CA ALA A 19 -2.50 2.10 11.71
C ALA A 19 -1.81 1.09 12.64
N THR A 20 -1.53 1.51 13.88
CA THR A 20 -0.86 0.70 14.89
C THR A 20 -1.86 0.13 15.88
N ASN A 21 -1.66 -1.12 16.28
CA ASN A 21 -2.57 -1.87 17.15
C ASN A 21 -3.97 -2.00 16.54
N VAL A 22 -4.03 -2.20 15.22
CA VAL A 22 -5.27 -2.36 14.48
C VAL A 22 -5.62 -3.85 14.38
N THR A 23 -6.84 -4.18 14.81
CA THR A 23 -7.43 -5.49 14.57
C THR A 23 -8.54 -5.38 13.51
N LEU A 24 -8.34 -6.03 12.37
CA LEU A 24 -9.28 -6.05 11.26
C LEU A 24 -10.34 -7.13 11.51
N ARG A 25 -11.59 -6.71 11.73
CA ARG A 25 -12.78 -7.56 11.77
C ARG A 25 -13.49 -7.37 10.45
N VAL A 26 -13.56 -8.42 9.64
CA VAL A 26 -13.80 -8.29 8.19
C VAL A 26 -15.03 -9.07 7.76
N LEU A 27 -15.96 -8.37 7.10
CA LEU A 27 -17.09 -8.98 6.40
C LEU A 27 -16.84 -8.91 4.90
N VAL A 28 -16.73 -10.06 4.25
CA VAL A 28 -16.61 -10.20 2.80
C VAL A 28 -17.97 -10.63 2.23
N MET A 29 -18.59 -9.77 1.45
CA MET A 29 -19.85 -10.02 0.75
C MET A 29 -19.57 -10.45 -0.69
N VAL A 30 -19.83 -11.72 -1.00
CA VAL A 30 -19.56 -12.31 -2.32
C VAL A 30 -20.81 -12.27 -3.18
N VAL A 31 -20.88 -11.32 -4.10
CA VAL A 31 -22.11 -11.02 -4.83
C VAL A 31 -22.30 -11.96 -6.01
N SER A 32 -23.47 -12.58 -6.08
CA SER A 32 -23.99 -13.30 -7.24
C SER A 32 -25.25 -12.59 -7.74
N ILE A 33 -25.50 -12.63 -9.05
CA ILE A 33 -26.70 -12.09 -9.67
C ILE A 33 -27.59 -13.26 -10.09
N ASN A 34 -28.83 -13.30 -9.61
CA ASN A 34 -29.80 -14.32 -10.04
C ASN A 34 -30.69 -13.81 -11.17
N LYS A 35 -31.02 -14.68 -12.13
CA LYS A 35 -31.89 -14.34 -13.26
C LYS A 35 -33.28 -13.96 -12.74
N THR A 36 -33.73 -12.77 -13.13
CA THR A 36 -35.10 -12.32 -12.84
C THR A 36 -36.02 -12.67 -14.01
N PRO A 37 -37.15 -13.36 -13.78
CA PRO A 37 -38.14 -13.63 -14.82
C PRO A 37 -38.58 -12.34 -15.54
N GLY A 38 -38.64 -12.39 -16.88
CA GLY A 38 -39.03 -11.23 -17.71
C GLY A 38 -37.94 -10.18 -17.93
N ARG A 39 -36.72 -10.35 -17.40
CA ARG A 39 -35.57 -9.47 -17.66
C ARG A 39 -34.57 -10.12 -18.62
N ARG A 40 -33.84 -9.27 -19.37
CA ARG A 40 -32.88 -9.70 -20.40
C ARG A 40 -31.51 -10.14 -19.86
N CYS A 41 -31.29 -10.04 -18.56
CA CYS A 41 -29.99 -10.30 -17.99
C CYS A 41 -29.88 -11.72 -17.41
N SER A 42 -28.71 -12.31 -17.60
CA SER A 42 -28.39 -13.69 -17.20
C SER A 42 -28.01 -13.76 -15.72
N ALA A 43 -28.13 -14.96 -15.15
CA ALA A 43 -27.54 -15.22 -13.84
C ALA A 43 -26.01 -15.17 -13.95
N VAL A 44 -25.36 -14.55 -12.96
CA VAL A 44 -23.92 -14.43 -12.84
C VAL A 44 -23.51 -14.98 -11.49
N LYS A 45 -22.60 -15.95 -11.47
CA LYS A 45 -22.13 -16.53 -10.21
C LYS A 45 -21.14 -15.57 -9.54
N GLY A 46 -21.14 -15.54 -8.23
CA GLY A 46 -20.05 -14.95 -7.45
C GLY A 46 -18.87 -15.90 -7.35
N ALA A 47 -17.76 -15.37 -6.86
CA ALA A 47 -16.57 -16.15 -6.54
C ALA A 47 -16.85 -17.26 -5.52
N ASN A 48 -15.96 -18.25 -5.44
CA ASN A 48 -16.10 -19.34 -4.49
C ASN A 48 -15.77 -18.85 -3.06
N VAL A 49 -16.78 -18.91 -2.17
CA VAL A 49 -16.67 -18.51 -0.76
C VAL A 49 -15.58 -19.29 -0.01
N THR A 50 -15.40 -20.58 -0.29
CA THR A 50 -14.39 -21.41 0.37
C THR A 50 -12.98 -20.97 -0.05
N GLN A 51 -12.77 -20.73 -1.35
CA GLN A 51 -11.48 -20.24 -1.85
C GLN A 51 -11.12 -18.87 -1.28
N ILE A 52 -12.10 -17.98 -1.10
CA ILE A 52 -11.88 -16.69 -0.45
C ILE A 52 -11.50 -16.89 1.02
N LYS A 53 -12.24 -17.73 1.77
CA LYS A 53 -11.88 -18.04 3.17
C LYS A 53 -10.45 -18.60 3.27
N ASP A 54 -10.09 -19.51 2.37
CA ASP A 54 -8.74 -20.10 2.31
C ASP A 54 -7.67 -19.05 1.94
N ALA A 55 -7.97 -18.10 1.05
CA ALA A 55 -7.03 -17.03 0.70
C ALA A 55 -6.74 -16.11 1.89
N PHE A 56 -7.73 -15.85 2.76
CA PHE A 56 -7.52 -15.05 3.97
C PHE A 56 -6.84 -15.83 5.09
N LEU A 57 -7.31 -17.05 5.39
CA LEU A 57 -6.96 -17.78 6.62
C LEU A 57 -5.98 -18.94 6.41
N GLY A 58 -5.79 -19.39 5.17
CA GLY A 58 -4.87 -20.46 4.84
C GLY A 58 -3.41 -20.09 5.15
N PRO A 59 -2.51 -21.08 5.26
CA PRO A 59 -1.10 -20.83 5.55
C PRO A 59 -0.45 -19.88 4.54
N GLY A 60 0.13 -18.78 5.02
CA GLY A 60 0.72 -17.74 4.19
C GLY A 60 -0.31 -16.89 3.42
N GLY A 61 -1.59 -16.97 3.80
CA GLY A 61 -2.70 -16.17 3.28
C GLY A 61 -2.67 -14.72 3.75
N TYR A 62 -3.76 -13.99 3.53
CA TYR A 62 -3.78 -12.53 3.74
C TYR A 62 -3.58 -12.14 5.20
N ALA A 63 -4.12 -12.91 6.15
CA ALA A 63 -3.91 -12.66 7.57
C ALA A 63 -2.41 -12.68 7.92
N ASP A 64 -1.69 -13.72 7.49
CA ASP A 64 -0.24 -13.84 7.69
C ASP A 64 0.53 -12.74 6.96
N PHE A 65 0.10 -12.40 5.73
CA PHE A 65 0.76 -11.37 4.92
C PHE A 65 0.68 -9.98 5.59
N PHE A 66 -0.50 -9.58 6.08
CA PHE A 66 -0.68 -8.34 6.81
C PHE A 66 0.12 -8.29 8.12
N GLU A 67 0.08 -9.38 8.89
CA GLU A 67 0.84 -9.47 10.12
C GLU A 67 2.35 -9.32 9.88
N ASN A 68 2.87 -10.00 8.85
CA ASN A 68 4.28 -9.90 8.48
C ASN A 68 4.67 -8.51 7.96
N CYS A 69 3.86 -7.89 7.09
CA CYS A 69 4.18 -6.57 6.53
C CYS A 69 4.03 -5.43 7.55
N SER A 70 3.18 -5.60 8.55
CA SER A 70 2.95 -4.61 9.60
C SER A 70 3.76 -4.83 10.87
N TYR A 71 4.58 -5.89 10.93
CA TYR A 71 5.29 -6.31 12.14
C TYR A 71 4.32 -6.54 13.33
N GLY A 72 3.16 -7.13 13.04
CA GLY A 72 2.10 -7.39 14.02
C GLY A 72 1.28 -6.15 14.43
N ARG A 73 1.49 -4.99 13.80
CA ARG A 73 0.76 -3.75 14.14
C ARG A 73 -0.63 -3.69 13.51
N MET A 74 -0.87 -4.47 12.47
CA MET A 74 -2.17 -4.69 11.86
C MET A 74 -2.39 -6.19 11.67
N VAL A 75 -3.43 -6.71 12.31
CA VAL A 75 -3.73 -8.15 12.32
C VAL A 75 -5.19 -8.40 11.99
N PHE A 76 -5.47 -9.53 11.34
CA PHE A 76 -6.85 -9.99 11.16
C PHE A 76 -7.34 -10.69 12.43
N ASP A 77 -8.54 -10.34 12.87
CA ASP A 77 -9.29 -11.19 13.78
C ASP A 77 -9.81 -12.38 12.98
N ARG A 78 -9.11 -13.52 13.10
CA ARG A 78 -9.43 -14.74 12.37
C ARG A 78 -10.78 -15.34 12.77
N GLN A 79 -11.31 -15.00 13.96
CA GLN A 79 -12.62 -15.45 14.42
C GLN A 79 -13.74 -14.54 13.91
N MET A 80 -13.42 -13.26 13.68
CA MET A 80 -14.33 -12.25 13.13
C MET A 80 -14.11 -12.00 11.62
N LEU A 81 -13.66 -13.02 10.89
CA LEU A 81 -13.70 -13.05 9.43
C LEU A 81 -14.95 -13.80 8.97
N THR A 82 -15.89 -13.07 8.37
CA THR A 82 -17.09 -13.64 7.78
C THR A 82 -17.04 -13.48 6.27
N VAL A 83 -17.25 -14.57 5.52
CA VAL A 83 -17.38 -14.54 4.07
C VAL A 83 -18.76 -15.09 3.73
N GLU A 84 -19.63 -14.21 3.22
CA GLU A 84 -21.05 -14.47 3.03
C GLU A 84 -21.43 -14.36 1.54
N PRO A 85 -22.03 -15.39 0.94
CA PRO A 85 -22.58 -15.30 -0.41
C PRO A 85 -23.86 -14.46 -0.42
N ILE A 86 -23.89 -13.41 -1.25
CA ILE A 86 -25.06 -12.54 -1.40
C ILE A 86 -25.67 -12.71 -2.78
N VAL A 87 -26.94 -13.08 -2.84
CA VAL A 87 -27.66 -13.24 -4.11
C VAL A 87 -28.58 -12.04 -4.33
N ILE A 88 -28.25 -11.20 -5.31
CA ILE A 88 -29.07 -10.04 -5.67
C ILE A 88 -29.89 -10.34 -6.94
N PRO A 89 -31.11 -9.78 -7.08
CA PRO A 89 -31.90 -9.95 -8.29
C PRO A 89 -31.25 -9.21 -9.46
N CYS A 90 -31.40 -9.77 -10.65
CA CYS A 90 -30.96 -9.11 -11.86
C CYS A 90 -31.92 -7.99 -12.26
N ILE A 91 -31.49 -6.75 -12.03
CA ILE A 91 -32.13 -5.52 -12.49
C ILE A 91 -31.10 -4.68 -13.23
N GLU A 92 -31.53 -3.90 -14.22
CA GLU A 92 -30.62 -3.15 -15.12
C GLU A 92 -29.65 -2.23 -14.36
N THR A 93 -30.07 -1.67 -13.22
CA THR A 93 -29.20 -0.84 -12.37
C THR A 93 -28.04 -1.63 -11.78
N ASN A 94 -28.24 -2.90 -11.39
CA ASN A 94 -27.19 -3.75 -10.83
C ASN A 94 -26.15 -4.17 -11.87
N LEU A 95 -26.37 -3.87 -13.15
CA LEU A 95 -25.44 -4.11 -14.24
C LEU A 95 -24.62 -2.85 -14.60
N GLN A 96 -24.82 -1.74 -13.89
CA GLN A 96 -24.08 -0.49 -14.11
C GLN A 96 -22.65 -0.55 -13.57
N CYS A 97 -22.26 -1.65 -12.90
CA CYS A 97 -20.90 -1.88 -12.43
C CYS A 97 -20.36 -0.84 -11.45
N THR A 98 -21.22 -0.05 -10.81
CA THR A 98 -20.77 0.96 -9.87
C THR A 98 -20.61 0.34 -8.48
N PRO A 99 -19.48 0.61 -7.80
CA PRO A 99 -19.21 0.18 -6.42
C PRO A 99 -20.39 0.42 -5.49
N GLU A 100 -21.01 1.60 -5.57
CA GLU A 100 -22.10 2.03 -4.69
C GLU A 100 -23.39 1.26 -4.96
N ILE A 101 -23.72 0.94 -6.22
CA ILE A 101 -24.95 0.18 -6.50
C ILE A 101 -24.80 -1.25 -6.02
N ILE A 102 -23.64 -1.87 -6.28
CA ILE A 102 -23.38 -3.24 -5.88
C ILE A 102 -23.31 -3.36 -4.34
N SER A 103 -22.61 -2.44 -3.65
CA SER A 103 -22.55 -2.48 -2.19
C SER A 103 -23.90 -2.21 -1.54
N ASN A 104 -24.68 -1.24 -2.02
CA ASN A 104 -26.02 -0.98 -1.50
C ASN A 104 -26.96 -2.17 -1.72
N ALA A 105 -26.86 -2.84 -2.88
CA ALA A 105 -27.61 -4.06 -3.14
C ALA A 105 -27.14 -5.19 -2.21
N ALA A 106 -25.84 -5.41 -2.06
CA ALA A 106 -25.29 -6.45 -1.18
C ALA A 106 -25.78 -6.25 0.27
N MET A 107 -25.68 -5.03 0.79
CA MET A 107 -26.16 -4.65 2.12
C MET A 107 -27.66 -4.88 2.31
N LYS A 108 -28.47 -4.61 1.27
CA LYS A 108 -29.92 -4.83 1.32
C LYS A 108 -30.30 -6.33 1.40
N TYR A 109 -29.50 -7.18 0.77
CA TYR A 109 -29.73 -8.64 0.71
C TYR A 109 -28.88 -9.43 1.70
N LEU A 110 -28.14 -8.74 2.58
CA LEU A 110 -27.40 -9.36 3.67
C LEU A 110 -28.38 -10.04 4.65
N PRO A 111 -28.10 -11.28 5.12
CA PRO A 111 -28.91 -11.93 6.14
C PRO A 111 -29.10 -11.04 7.38
N GLN A 112 -30.30 -11.03 7.95
CA GLN A 112 -30.65 -10.14 9.07
C GLN A 112 -29.85 -10.43 10.35
N GLU A 113 -29.30 -11.64 10.45
CA GLU A 113 -28.48 -12.11 11.55
C GLU A 113 -27.07 -11.51 11.53
N ILE A 114 -26.61 -10.98 10.39
CA ILE A 114 -25.28 -10.38 10.26
C ILE A 114 -25.38 -8.87 10.52
N SER A 115 -24.87 -8.44 11.68
CA SER A 115 -24.75 -7.03 12.03
C SER A 115 -23.45 -6.44 11.48
N THR A 116 -23.53 -5.54 10.50
CA THR A 116 -22.33 -4.93 9.92
C THR A 116 -21.56 -4.03 10.88
N GLY A 117 -22.18 -3.57 11.96
CA GLY A 117 -21.53 -2.75 13.00
C GLY A 117 -20.49 -3.51 13.83
N GLU A 118 -20.45 -4.84 13.73
CA GLU A 118 -19.44 -5.67 14.40
C GLU A 118 -18.10 -5.74 13.64
N TYR A 119 -18.11 -5.35 12.36
CA TYR A 119 -16.97 -5.39 11.47
C TYR A 119 -16.34 -4.00 11.34
N SER A 120 -15.01 -3.95 11.29
CA SER A 120 -14.30 -2.70 11.02
C SER A 120 -14.18 -2.41 9.53
N HIS A 121 -14.23 -3.44 8.68
CA HIS A 121 -14.09 -3.31 7.23
C HIS A 121 -15.12 -4.17 6.49
N LEU A 122 -15.66 -3.62 5.40
CA LEU A 122 -16.64 -4.27 4.54
C LEU A 122 -16.04 -4.43 3.13
N LEU A 123 -15.94 -5.67 2.68
CA LEU A 123 -15.32 -6.03 1.41
C LEU A 123 -16.40 -6.57 0.49
N TYR A 124 -16.52 -5.99 -0.71
CA TYR A 124 -17.52 -6.39 -1.69
C TYR A 124 -16.83 -7.07 -2.87
N VAL A 125 -17.14 -8.34 -3.10
CA VAL A 125 -16.59 -9.10 -4.22
C VAL A 125 -17.64 -9.14 -5.32
N PHE A 126 -17.28 -8.58 -6.47
CA PHE A 126 -18.15 -8.51 -7.63
C PHE A 126 -18.37 -9.91 -8.23
N PRO A 127 -19.49 -10.11 -8.95
CA PRO A 127 -19.75 -11.36 -9.66
C PRO A 127 -18.59 -11.80 -10.56
N ASP A 128 -18.31 -13.10 -10.52
CA ASP A 128 -17.25 -13.79 -11.26
C ASP A 128 -17.77 -14.23 -12.63
N ASP A 129 -17.67 -13.33 -13.60
CA ASP A 129 -17.92 -13.67 -15.01
C ASP A 129 -17.09 -12.79 -15.92
N LYS A 130 -16.55 -13.40 -16.98
CA LYS A 130 -15.77 -12.71 -18.00
C LYS A 130 -16.63 -11.71 -18.77
N GLU A 131 -17.92 -11.99 -19.03
CA GLU A 131 -18.78 -11.01 -19.71
C GLU A 131 -19.11 -9.82 -18.81
N PHE A 132 -19.33 -10.07 -17.52
CA PHE A 132 -19.51 -9.01 -16.52
C PHE A 132 -18.21 -8.19 -16.36
N GLY A 133 -17.06 -8.84 -16.18
CA GLY A 133 -15.75 -8.20 -16.08
C GLY A 133 -15.39 -7.36 -17.30
N ASN A 134 -15.69 -7.84 -18.51
CA ASN A 134 -15.45 -7.08 -19.76
C ASN A 134 -16.33 -5.83 -19.90
N LYS A 135 -17.54 -5.83 -19.31
CA LYS A 135 -18.44 -4.67 -19.31
C LYS A 135 -18.08 -3.65 -18.23
N CYS A 136 -17.53 -4.11 -17.11
CA CYS A 136 -17.38 -3.34 -15.89
C CYS A 136 -16.03 -2.61 -15.74
N ASN A 137 -15.20 -2.56 -16.78
CA ASN A 137 -13.87 -1.91 -16.81
C ASN A 137 -12.99 -2.24 -15.57
N PRO A 138 -12.26 -3.36 -15.60
CA PRO A 138 -11.87 -4.11 -14.40
C PRO A 138 -10.58 -3.57 -13.79
N SER A 139 -10.66 -2.47 -13.02
CA SER A 139 -9.66 -2.27 -11.97
C SER A 139 -9.65 -3.54 -11.11
N PRO A 140 -8.48 -4.05 -10.67
CA PRO A 140 -8.45 -5.23 -9.81
C PRO A 140 -9.18 -4.96 -8.48
N GLY A 141 -9.14 -3.73 -7.98
CA GLY A 141 -9.81 -3.31 -6.76
C GLY A 141 -10.15 -1.83 -6.73
N LEU A 142 -10.87 -1.43 -5.69
CA LEU A 142 -11.12 -0.05 -5.30
C LEU A 142 -11.27 0.01 -3.77
N GLY A 143 -10.75 1.06 -3.14
CA GLY A 143 -10.88 1.32 -1.70
C GLY A 143 -11.29 2.76 -1.42
N GLU A 144 -12.05 2.97 -0.35
CA GLU A 144 -12.29 4.32 0.17
C GLU A 144 -11.00 4.92 0.75
N VAL A 145 -10.76 6.22 0.51
CA VAL A 145 -9.56 6.93 0.98
C VAL A 145 -9.94 8.18 1.81
N PRO A 146 -9.90 8.11 3.16
CA PRO A 146 -10.06 6.91 3.98
C PRO A 146 -11.54 6.51 4.10
N GLY A 147 -11.81 5.30 4.60
CA GLY A 147 -13.17 4.79 4.85
C GLY A 147 -13.14 3.28 5.05
N PRO A 148 -14.21 2.59 5.49
CA PRO A 148 -14.14 1.16 5.81
C PRO A 148 -14.40 0.20 4.64
N ASN A 149 -14.68 0.71 3.43
CA ASN A 149 -15.13 -0.13 2.32
C ASN A 149 -14.03 -0.38 1.27
N SER A 150 -14.03 -1.61 0.74
CA SER A 150 -13.23 -2.01 -0.42
C SER A 150 -14.06 -2.89 -1.37
N TRP A 151 -13.79 -2.79 -2.67
CA TRP A 151 -14.46 -3.52 -3.74
C TRP A 151 -13.43 -4.27 -4.58
N TYR A 152 -13.75 -5.50 -4.96
CA TYR A 152 -12.85 -6.39 -5.67
C TYR A 152 -13.53 -7.06 -6.84
N TRP A 153 -12.83 -7.14 -7.97
CA TRP A 153 -13.25 -7.95 -9.10
C TRP A 153 -12.66 -9.36 -8.95
N SER A 154 -13.44 -10.37 -9.34
CA SER A 154 -13.10 -11.79 -9.12
C SER A 154 -12.73 -12.54 -10.40
N SER A 155 -12.77 -11.88 -11.56
CA SER A 155 -12.71 -12.50 -12.89
C SER A 155 -11.35 -13.09 -13.30
N ASP A 156 -10.33 -13.00 -12.45
CA ASP A 156 -8.99 -13.50 -12.71
C ASP A 156 -8.32 -13.93 -11.39
N PHE A 157 -7.80 -15.17 -11.33
CA PHE A 157 -7.25 -15.77 -10.10
C PHE A 157 -6.01 -15.03 -9.59
N ASP A 158 -5.32 -14.25 -10.43
CA ASP A 158 -4.15 -13.47 -10.05
C ASP A 158 -4.47 -11.98 -9.80
N LYS A 159 -5.75 -11.62 -9.68
CA LYS A 159 -6.20 -10.23 -9.50
C LYS A 159 -7.30 -10.10 -8.44
N GLY A 160 -7.58 -8.86 -8.07
CA GLY A 160 -8.65 -8.50 -7.16
C GLY A 160 -8.63 -9.27 -5.84
N ILE A 161 -9.73 -9.95 -5.50
CA ILE A 161 -9.85 -10.62 -4.20
C ILE A 161 -8.88 -11.80 -4.03
N PHE A 162 -8.31 -12.32 -5.12
CA PHE A 162 -7.33 -13.42 -5.09
C PHE A 162 -5.87 -12.94 -5.19
N SER A 163 -5.67 -11.62 -5.27
CA SER A 163 -4.36 -10.96 -5.24
C SER A 163 -4.12 -10.35 -3.86
N LYS A 164 -3.17 -10.89 -3.09
CA LYS A 164 -2.84 -10.38 -1.75
C LYS A 164 -2.37 -8.92 -1.77
N GLY A 165 -1.65 -8.52 -2.81
CA GLY A 165 -1.18 -7.15 -3.04
C GLY A 165 -2.36 -6.21 -3.22
N THR A 166 -3.34 -6.61 -4.03
CA THR A 166 -4.59 -5.84 -4.22
C THR A 166 -5.39 -5.77 -2.93
N VAL A 167 -5.60 -6.89 -2.22
CA VAL A 167 -6.32 -6.88 -0.93
C VAL A 167 -5.64 -5.99 0.10
N MET A 168 -4.31 -6.00 0.15
CA MET A 168 -3.56 -5.07 0.99
C MET A 168 -3.71 -3.63 0.54
N GLN A 169 -3.59 -3.35 -0.76
CA GLN A 169 -3.76 -2.01 -1.32
C GLN A 169 -5.10 -1.40 -0.95
N GLU A 170 -6.21 -2.10 -1.24
CA GLU A 170 -7.55 -1.54 -1.03
C GLU A 170 -7.91 -1.39 0.45
N ILE A 171 -7.36 -2.23 1.33
CA ILE A 171 -7.47 -2.03 2.79
C ILE A 171 -6.57 -0.89 3.24
N LEU A 172 -5.38 -0.69 2.68
CA LEU A 172 -4.50 0.40 3.09
C LEU A 172 -4.99 1.78 2.60
N HIS A 173 -5.75 1.82 1.51
CA HIS A 173 -6.56 2.98 1.15
C HIS A 173 -7.50 3.41 2.28
N ASN A 174 -8.10 2.45 3.00
CA ASN A 174 -8.98 2.72 4.14
C ASN A 174 -8.28 3.44 5.31
N PHE A 175 -6.94 3.41 5.33
CA PHE A 175 -6.08 4.13 6.29
C PHE A 175 -5.44 5.40 5.70
N GLY A 176 -5.85 5.81 4.50
CA GLY A 176 -5.40 7.05 3.87
C GLY A 176 -4.11 6.93 3.05
N LEU A 177 -3.67 5.72 2.70
CA LEU A 177 -2.61 5.56 1.71
C LEU A 177 -3.14 5.78 0.29
N TYR A 178 -2.23 6.14 -0.61
CA TYR A 178 -2.48 6.40 -2.02
C TYR A 178 -1.55 5.53 -2.87
N HIS A 179 -1.76 5.54 -4.19
CA HIS A 179 -1.00 4.69 -5.10
C HIS A 179 0.51 4.99 -5.04
N GLY A 180 1.29 3.94 -5.25
CA GLY A 180 2.73 3.97 -5.43
C GLY A 180 3.06 4.23 -6.89
N TRP A 181 3.90 5.22 -7.13
CA TRP A 181 4.27 5.69 -8.46
C TRP A 181 5.70 5.26 -8.82
N ARG A 182 5.98 5.17 -10.11
CA ARG A 182 7.36 5.10 -10.60
C ARG A 182 7.48 5.86 -11.90
N ASN A 183 8.43 6.79 -12.00
CA ASN A 183 8.64 7.57 -13.23
C ASN A 183 7.36 8.26 -13.75
N LYS A 184 6.50 8.76 -12.84
CA LYS A 184 5.18 9.37 -13.14
C LYS A 184 4.12 8.39 -13.65
N ASP A 185 4.38 7.09 -13.61
CA ASP A 185 3.42 6.04 -13.89
C ASP A 185 2.74 5.60 -12.59
N GLU A 186 1.44 5.81 -12.52
CA GLU A 186 0.59 5.37 -11.41
C GLU A 186 0.59 3.84 -11.38
N TYR A 187 0.76 3.23 -10.21
CA TYR A 187 0.99 1.79 -10.05
C TYR A 187 2.31 1.24 -10.63
N GLY A 188 3.16 2.09 -11.21
CA GLY A 188 4.44 1.70 -11.79
C GLY A 188 5.46 1.18 -10.76
N ASP A 189 5.21 1.36 -9.46
CA ASP A 189 6.05 0.81 -8.40
C ASP A 189 5.68 -0.65 -8.07
N ALA A 190 6.33 -1.56 -8.78
CA ALA A 190 6.17 -3.00 -8.56
C ALA A 190 6.82 -3.51 -7.26
N SER A 191 7.44 -2.65 -6.44
CA SER A 191 8.09 -3.03 -5.17
C SER A 191 7.19 -2.94 -3.94
N THR A 192 5.98 -2.40 -4.06
CA THR A 192 5.02 -2.23 -2.97
C THR A 192 3.62 -2.67 -3.41
N CYS A 193 2.80 -3.13 -2.46
CA CYS A 193 1.37 -3.34 -2.67
C CYS A 193 0.62 -2.07 -3.07
N MET A 194 1.11 -0.87 -2.74
CA MET A 194 0.44 0.37 -3.17
C MET A 194 0.66 0.68 -4.66
N GLY A 195 1.63 0.01 -5.31
CA GLY A 195 1.80 0.07 -6.75
C GLY A 195 1.23 -1.18 -7.43
N SER A 196 2.06 -1.95 -8.13
CA SER A 196 1.63 -3.20 -8.80
C SER A 196 2.24 -4.46 -8.15
N GLY A 197 2.89 -4.30 -6.99
CA GLY A 197 3.60 -5.36 -6.30
C GLY A 197 2.69 -6.30 -5.48
N GLN A 198 3.22 -7.49 -5.18
CA GLN A 198 2.64 -8.46 -4.25
C GLN A 198 3.44 -8.49 -2.92
N SER A 199 4.06 -7.36 -2.58
CA SER A 199 5.03 -7.18 -1.51
C SER A 199 4.51 -6.18 -0.47
N CYS A 200 5.23 -6.03 0.64
CA CYS A 200 4.86 -5.10 1.70
C CYS A 200 4.95 -3.63 1.25
N PRO A 201 4.33 -2.71 2.01
CA PRO A 201 4.42 -1.28 1.75
C PRO A 201 5.85 -0.77 1.65
N SER A 202 6.04 0.30 0.87
CA SER A 202 7.32 0.99 0.74
C SER A 202 7.72 1.69 2.05
N ALA A 203 8.98 2.12 2.19
CA ALA A 203 9.45 2.81 3.39
C ALA A 203 8.61 4.04 3.80
N PRO A 204 8.26 4.99 2.90
CA PRO A 204 7.41 6.12 3.28
C PRO A 204 6.01 5.68 3.71
N GLU A 205 5.44 4.65 3.09
CA GLU A 205 4.13 4.09 3.48
C GLU A 205 4.20 3.44 4.86
N LEU A 206 5.24 2.64 5.15
CA LEU A 206 5.49 2.05 6.47
C LEU A 206 5.66 3.13 7.55
N TRP A 207 6.35 4.23 7.23
CA TRP A 207 6.49 5.37 8.14
C TRP A 207 5.15 6.08 8.39
N HIS A 208 4.37 6.29 7.32
CA HIS A 208 3.08 6.96 7.39
C HIS A 208 2.08 6.19 8.26
N LEU A 209 2.00 4.88 8.07
CA LEU A 209 1.17 3.97 8.88
C LEU A 209 1.68 3.82 10.33
N GLY A 210 2.89 4.29 10.64
CA GLY A 210 3.53 4.06 11.93
C GLY A 210 3.98 2.60 12.14
N TRP A 211 4.15 1.86 11.05
CA TRP A 211 4.56 0.45 11.10
C TRP A 211 6.06 0.28 11.33
N ALA A 212 6.86 1.21 10.83
CA ALA A 212 8.31 1.21 11.03
C ALA A 212 8.85 2.61 11.34
N THR A 213 10.07 2.65 11.89
CA THR A 213 10.78 3.88 12.25
C THR A 213 12.11 3.98 11.50
N PRO A 214 12.59 5.21 11.23
CA PRO A 214 13.89 5.41 10.60
C PRO A 214 15.04 5.03 11.53
N LEU A 215 16.10 4.50 10.94
CA LEU A 215 17.41 4.30 11.55
C LEU A 215 18.10 5.65 11.81
N ALA A 216 17.91 6.59 10.87
CA ALA A 216 18.40 7.95 10.95
C ALA A 216 17.45 8.89 10.20
N GLN A 217 17.34 10.11 10.71
CA GLN A 217 16.65 11.22 10.06
C GLN A 217 17.67 12.34 9.79
N LEU A 218 17.95 12.56 8.51
CA LEU A 218 18.99 13.47 8.04
C LEU A 218 18.35 14.77 7.55
N ASN A 219 18.83 15.90 8.07
CA ASN A 219 18.46 17.25 7.65
C ASN A 219 19.64 18.20 7.84
N SER A 220 19.47 19.48 7.57
CA SER A 220 20.53 20.49 7.65
C SER A 220 21.21 20.58 9.01
N SER A 221 20.50 20.26 10.09
CA SER A 221 21.00 20.28 11.46
C SER A 221 21.72 19.01 11.89
N THR A 222 21.40 17.86 11.30
CA THR A 222 21.95 16.55 11.67
C THR A 222 22.92 15.96 10.66
N PHE A 223 23.00 16.55 9.47
CA PHE A 223 23.81 16.03 8.36
C PHE A 223 24.78 17.09 7.80
N PRO A 224 26.05 17.08 8.25
CA PRO A 224 27.04 18.07 7.82
C PRO A 224 27.38 17.98 6.33
N VAL A 225 27.77 19.12 5.76
CA VAL A 225 28.22 19.24 4.38
C VAL A 225 29.58 18.54 4.20
N ALA A 226 29.81 17.97 3.02
CA ALA A 226 31.07 17.37 2.57
C ALA A 226 31.62 16.28 3.51
N THR A 227 30.73 15.67 4.29
CA THR A 227 31.08 14.64 5.28
C THR A 227 30.27 13.39 5.01
N TYR A 228 30.95 12.24 4.95
CA TYR A 228 30.30 10.95 4.84
C TYR A 228 29.71 10.50 6.17
N MET A 229 28.44 10.10 6.16
CA MET A 229 27.80 9.34 7.23
C MET A 229 27.58 7.91 6.77
N ASN A 230 27.91 6.94 7.63
CA ASN A 230 27.83 5.52 7.34
C ASN A 230 26.71 4.87 8.16
N PHE A 231 25.92 4.02 7.51
CA PHE A 231 24.79 3.33 8.13
C PHE A 231 24.80 1.86 7.74
N THR A 232 24.69 0.97 8.73
CA THR A 232 24.32 -0.43 8.49
C THR A 232 22.80 -0.50 8.39
N LEU A 233 22.26 -0.51 7.16
CA LEU A 233 20.82 -0.53 6.93
C LEU A 233 20.32 -2.00 6.89
N PRO A 234 19.47 -2.42 7.84
CA PRO A 234 18.85 -3.74 7.80
C PRO A 234 17.78 -3.83 6.71
N ALA A 235 17.52 -5.05 6.23
CA ALA A 235 16.39 -5.33 5.37
C ALA A 235 15.07 -5.09 6.11
N THR A 236 14.08 -4.56 5.41
CA THR A 236 12.78 -4.17 6.00
C THR A 236 12.11 -5.32 6.75
N TYR A 237 12.17 -6.55 6.23
CA TYR A 237 11.51 -7.71 6.83
C TYR A 237 12.03 -8.09 8.23
N LEU A 238 13.21 -7.59 8.65
CA LEU A 238 13.82 -7.94 9.94
C LEU A 238 13.09 -7.32 11.14
N GLY A 239 12.37 -6.21 10.94
CA GLY A 239 11.58 -5.62 12.01
C GLY A 239 11.26 -4.13 11.81
N PRO A 240 10.45 -3.57 12.71
CA PRO A 240 9.93 -2.21 12.56
C PRO A 240 10.98 -1.14 12.90
N MET A 241 12.02 -1.46 13.67
CA MET A 241 12.99 -0.47 14.14
C MET A 241 14.14 -0.32 13.14
N GLY A 242 14.39 0.90 12.68
CA GLY A 242 15.55 1.18 11.84
C GLY A 242 15.44 0.65 10.41
N ALA A 243 14.24 0.40 9.90
CA ALA A 243 14.00 -0.22 8.60
C ALA A 243 14.30 0.69 7.39
N MET A 244 14.61 1.96 7.63
CA MET A 244 14.80 2.97 6.58
C MET A 244 15.70 4.12 7.04
N ILE A 245 16.28 4.88 6.11
CA ILE A 245 16.87 6.20 6.39
C ILE A 245 15.93 7.25 5.78
N LYS A 246 15.53 8.24 6.56
CA LYS A 246 14.72 9.38 6.12
C LYS A 246 15.62 10.58 5.88
N ILE A 247 15.48 11.25 4.75
CA ILE A 247 16.24 12.45 4.40
C ILE A 247 15.26 13.59 4.11
N GLN A 248 15.41 14.69 4.83
CA GLN A 248 14.70 15.94 4.64
C GLN A 248 15.71 16.97 4.10
N PRO A 249 15.79 17.14 2.78
CA PRO A 249 16.76 18.03 2.15
C PRO A 249 16.37 19.51 2.29
N ASP A 250 16.15 19.96 3.53
CA ASP A 250 15.83 21.34 3.93
C ASP A 250 16.97 22.34 3.69
N TRP A 251 18.14 21.85 3.28
CA TRP A 251 19.28 22.64 2.79
C TRP A 251 19.15 23.07 1.32
N LEU A 252 18.15 22.56 0.60
CA LEU A 252 17.78 23.10 -0.71
C LEU A 252 17.01 24.41 -0.48
N ASP A 253 17.07 25.34 -1.44
CA ASP A 253 16.27 26.57 -1.30
C ASP A 253 14.79 26.21 -1.12
N THR A 254 14.06 27.06 -0.39
CA THR A 254 12.65 26.81 -0.04
C THR A 254 11.74 26.58 -1.25
N ASN A 255 12.10 27.14 -2.41
CA ASN A 255 11.40 26.93 -3.67
C ASN A 255 11.67 25.55 -4.31
N TYR A 256 12.75 24.87 -3.91
CA TYR A 256 13.18 23.57 -4.45
C TYR A 256 12.96 22.42 -3.48
N TYR A 257 12.89 22.68 -2.17
CA TYR A 257 12.58 21.65 -1.17
C TYR A 257 11.09 21.25 -1.20
N THR A 258 10.77 20.35 -2.13
CA THR A 258 9.40 19.85 -2.35
C THR A 258 9.22 18.38 -1.98
N LYS A 259 10.33 17.66 -1.72
CA LYS A 259 10.33 16.21 -1.51
C LYS A 259 11.24 15.79 -0.36
N ASN A 260 10.79 14.76 0.38
CA ASN A 260 11.62 13.98 1.29
C ASN A 260 12.03 12.67 0.62
N LEU A 261 13.16 12.11 1.02
CA LEU A 261 13.65 10.82 0.54
C LEU A 261 13.57 9.75 1.63
N TYR A 262 13.31 8.52 1.20
CA TYR A 262 13.37 7.33 2.02
C TYR A 262 14.25 6.29 1.33
N LEU A 263 15.23 5.77 2.06
CA LEU A 263 16.14 4.72 1.60
C LEU A 263 15.82 3.46 2.40
N SER A 264 15.55 2.34 1.74
CA SER A 264 15.31 1.05 2.41
C SER A 264 15.92 -0.12 1.64
N LEU A 265 16.42 -1.11 2.37
CA LEU A 265 16.87 -2.36 1.80
C LEU A 265 15.68 -3.33 1.72
N ARG A 266 15.34 -3.78 0.52
CA ARG A 266 14.27 -4.76 0.29
C ARG A 266 14.87 -6.13 -0.02
N VAL A 267 14.34 -7.17 0.61
CA VAL A 267 14.81 -8.57 0.46
C VAL A 267 13.58 -9.46 0.42
N LYS A 268 13.61 -10.48 -0.44
CA LYS A 268 12.51 -11.42 -0.65
C LYS A 268 12.38 -12.40 0.51
N ALA A 269 11.81 -11.94 1.61
CA ALA A 269 11.61 -12.73 2.83
C ALA A 269 10.40 -12.25 3.64
N ALA A 270 9.83 -13.15 4.46
CA ALA A 270 8.63 -12.90 5.26
C ALA A 270 7.48 -12.31 4.43
N GLY A 271 6.97 -11.11 4.77
CA GLY A 271 5.92 -10.44 4.01
C GLY A 271 6.34 -10.13 2.57
N ASP A 272 7.62 -9.84 2.35
CA ASP A 272 8.21 -9.60 1.03
C ASP A 272 8.54 -10.89 0.25
N LYS A 273 8.02 -12.07 0.65
CA LYS A 273 8.29 -13.34 -0.05
C LYS A 273 8.01 -13.33 -1.56
N ASP A 274 7.13 -12.46 -2.03
CA ASP A 274 6.75 -12.32 -3.45
C ASP A 274 7.27 -11.00 -4.06
N LEU A 275 8.25 -10.36 -3.41
CA LEU A 275 8.98 -9.23 -3.97
C LEU A 275 9.65 -9.67 -5.28
N TYR A 276 9.47 -8.87 -6.34
CA TYR A 276 10.13 -9.15 -7.62
C TYR A 276 11.66 -9.13 -7.47
N GLU A 277 12.34 -10.02 -8.19
CA GLU A 277 13.81 -10.17 -8.14
C GLU A 277 14.55 -8.87 -8.46
N ASP A 278 13.90 -8.02 -9.24
CA ASP A 278 14.39 -6.70 -9.56
C ASP A 278 14.65 -5.83 -8.32
N PHE A 279 13.96 -6.06 -7.20
CA PHE A 279 14.12 -5.32 -5.94
C PHE A 279 14.77 -6.16 -4.84
N ASN A 280 14.88 -7.48 -5.02
CA ASN A 280 15.42 -8.39 -4.02
C ASN A 280 16.91 -8.13 -3.76
N GLY A 281 17.27 -7.88 -2.50
CA GLY A 281 18.63 -7.60 -2.08
C GLY A 281 19.12 -6.23 -2.50
N LYS A 282 18.24 -5.25 -2.77
CA LYS A 282 18.63 -3.94 -3.32
C LYS A 282 18.15 -2.78 -2.47
N LEU A 283 18.85 -1.66 -2.59
CA LEU A 283 18.42 -0.39 -2.02
C LEU A 283 17.35 0.22 -2.92
N ASN A 284 16.18 0.45 -2.34
CA ASN A 284 15.09 1.20 -2.94
C ASN A 284 15.12 2.64 -2.41
N ILE A 285 14.89 3.61 -3.31
CA ILE A 285 14.77 5.01 -2.96
C ILE A 285 13.41 5.52 -3.39
N HIS A 286 12.68 6.08 -2.43
CA HIS A 286 11.38 6.69 -2.64
C HIS A 286 11.42 8.17 -2.32
N GLU A 287 10.72 8.97 -3.13
CA GLU A 287 10.41 10.36 -2.86
C GLU A 287 8.95 10.49 -2.42
N ILE A 288 8.67 11.48 -1.57
CA ILE A 288 7.32 11.83 -1.17
C ILE A 288 7.21 13.35 -1.00
N ASN A 289 6.04 13.95 -1.25
CA ASN A 289 5.79 15.38 -1.02
C ASN A 289 6.16 15.79 0.42
N SER A 290 7.11 16.72 0.56
CA SER A 290 7.63 17.14 1.87
C SER A 290 6.57 17.83 2.74
N THR A 291 5.64 18.58 2.14
CA THR A 291 4.57 19.27 2.89
C THR A 291 3.64 18.27 3.56
N MET A 292 3.31 17.19 2.87
CA MET A 292 2.41 16.14 3.37
C MET A 292 3.14 15.19 4.32
N ASP A 293 4.37 14.80 3.99
CA ASP A 293 5.16 13.91 4.86
C ASP A 293 5.60 14.57 6.17
N ASN A 294 5.83 15.89 6.17
CA ASN A 294 6.18 16.64 7.37
C ASN A 294 4.96 17.03 8.22
N SER A 295 3.75 16.99 7.66
CA SER A 295 2.51 17.38 8.33
C SER A 295 1.48 16.28 8.15
N ARG A 296 1.46 15.34 9.11
CA ARG A 296 0.53 14.22 9.09
C ARG A 296 -0.91 14.72 8.98
N ASP A 297 -1.29 15.85 9.59
CA ASP A 297 -2.69 16.30 9.59
C ASP A 297 -3.24 16.80 8.24
N LYS A 298 -2.41 16.94 7.19
CA LYS A 298 -2.84 17.39 5.86
C LYS A 298 -3.34 16.23 5.01
N VAL A 299 -4.53 15.73 5.33
CA VAL A 299 -5.23 14.67 4.59
C VAL A 299 -6.00 15.25 3.42
N GLY A 300 -6.02 14.55 2.29
CA GLY A 300 -7.01 14.79 1.23
C GLY A 300 -6.47 14.73 -0.19
N ASN A 301 -5.14 14.69 -0.38
CA ASN A 301 -4.51 14.56 -1.68
C ASN A 301 -3.50 13.42 -1.69
N ASP A 302 -3.17 12.90 -2.88
CA ASP A 302 -2.08 11.94 -3.04
C ASP A 302 -0.73 12.61 -2.69
N PRO A 303 0.06 12.08 -1.75
CA PRO A 303 1.40 12.58 -1.45
C PRO A 303 2.44 12.29 -2.55
N PHE A 304 2.04 11.58 -3.62
CA PHE A 304 2.86 11.12 -4.74
C PHE A 304 4.12 10.42 -4.23
N VAL A 305 3.92 9.30 -3.54
CA VAL A 305 5.02 8.38 -3.18
C VAL A 305 5.53 7.77 -4.47
N THR A 306 6.75 8.12 -4.88
CA THR A 306 7.34 7.62 -6.12
C THR A 306 8.69 6.97 -5.87
N MET A 307 8.89 5.77 -6.40
CA MET A 307 10.24 5.23 -6.53
C MET A 307 11.03 6.06 -7.56
N ILE A 308 12.28 6.37 -7.24
CA ILE A 308 13.19 7.10 -8.13
C ILE A 308 14.46 6.32 -8.45
N GLY A 309 15.00 6.64 -9.62
CA GLY A 309 16.25 6.06 -10.11
C GLY A 309 16.11 4.58 -10.44
N GLU A 310 17.26 3.97 -10.70
CA GLU A 310 17.38 2.52 -10.75
C GLU A 310 17.56 1.98 -9.33
N ARG A 311 16.90 0.87 -9.03
CA ARG A 311 17.18 0.04 -7.85
C ARG A 311 18.69 -0.22 -7.77
N MET A 312 19.27 0.00 -6.61
CA MET A 312 20.72 0.04 -6.56
C MET A 312 21.26 -1.34 -6.17
N THR A 313 21.97 -1.95 -7.10
CA THR A 313 22.62 -3.24 -6.90
C THR A 313 23.73 -3.08 -5.85
N PRO A 314 23.77 -3.90 -4.79
CA PRO A 314 24.86 -3.87 -3.82
C PRO A 314 26.23 -3.97 -4.49
N GLY A 315 27.19 -3.18 -4.00
CA GLY A 315 28.52 -3.08 -4.61
C GLY A 315 28.59 -2.24 -5.88
N SER A 316 27.50 -1.61 -6.34
CA SER A 316 27.57 -0.56 -7.36
C SER A 316 28.17 0.73 -6.79
N ASN A 317 29.10 1.34 -7.51
CA ASN A 317 29.77 2.57 -7.07
C ASN A 317 28.96 3.83 -7.42
N ASN A 318 28.98 4.81 -6.50
CA ASN A 318 28.57 6.21 -6.67
C ASN A 318 27.17 6.47 -7.29
N VAL A 319 26.15 6.62 -6.46
CA VAL A 319 24.85 7.15 -6.90
C VAL A 319 24.75 8.63 -6.60
N ARG A 320 24.62 9.42 -7.67
CA ARG A 320 24.51 10.88 -7.63
C ARG A 320 23.05 11.28 -7.69
N LEU A 321 22.50 11.72 -6.57
CA LEU A 321 21.18 12.35 -6.50
C LEU A 321 21.37 13.87 -6.57
N VAL A 322 21.78 14.35 -7.74
CA VAL A 322 22.13 15.76 -7.99
C VAL A 322 21.03 16.74 -7.59
N PRO A 323 19.72 16.49 -7.87
CA PRO A 323 18.65 17.39 -7.43
C PRO A 323 18.57 17.58 -5.91
N TYR A 324 19.10 16.62 -5.15
CA TYR A 324 19.12 16.62 -3.68
C TYR A 324 20.47 17.03 -3.09
N LYS A 325 21.46 17.25 -3.96
CA LYS A 325 22.87 17.46 -3.60
C LYS A 325 23.43 16.34 -2.71
N LEU A 326 23.13 15.08 -3.08
CA LEU A 326 23.57 13.90 -2.36
C LEU A 326 24.43 12.98 -3.24
N LEU A 327 25.45 12.39 -2.62
CA LEU A 327 26.26 11.29 -3.15
C LEU A 327 26.11 10.09 -2.21
N LEU A 328 25.73 8.94 -2.77
CA LEU A 328 25.54 7.69 -2.05
C LEU A 328 26.57 6.65 -2.52
N HIS A 329 27.08 5.87 -1.59
CA HIS A 329 27.81 4.62 -1.85
C HIS A 329 27.11 3.48 -1.14
N ILE A 330 27.08 2.32 -1.81
CA ILE A 330 26.37 1.15 -1.32
C ILE A 330 27.35 -0.01 -1.29
N GLY A 331 27.60 -0.52 -0.09
CA GLY A 331 28.42 -1.71 0.12
C GLY A 331 27.77 -2.97 -0.44
N ALA A 332 28.49 -4.09 -0.33
CA ALA A 332 27.93 -5.40 -0.65
C ALA A 332 26.79 -5.76 0.32
N PHE A 333 25.85 -6.59 -0.16
CA PHE A 333 24.82 -7.18 0.67
C PHE A 333 25.44 -8.28 1.55
N ASN A 334 25.14 -8.24 2.84
CA ASN A 334 25.56 -9.25 3.78
C ASN A 334 24.40 -10.22 4.03
N ASP A 335 24.43 -11.38 3.36
CA ASP A 335 23.39 -12.41 3.46
C ASP A 335 23.21 -12.96 4.89
N ARG A 336 24.24 -12.90 5.74
CA ARG A 336 24.18 -13.44 7.10
C ARG A 336 23.39 -12.56 8.04
N THR A 337 23.49 -11.25 7.85
CA THR A 337 22.82 -10.25 8.69
C THR A 337 21.66 -9.57 7.96
N SER A 338 21.46 -9.88 6.68
CA SER A 338 20.52 -9.21 5.77
C SER A 338 20.61 -7.70 5.86
N THR A 339 21.83 -7.17 5.72
CA THR A 339 22.10 -5.73 5.80
C THR A 339 22.96 -5.26 4.61
N ILE A 340 22.92 -3.96 4.34
CA ILE A 340 23.87 -3.27 3.45
C ILE A 340 24.54 -2.14 4.22
N MET A 341 25.76 -1.77 3.80
CA MET A 341 26.36 -0.50 4.21
C MET A 341 25.91 0.60 3.27
N VAL A 342 25.36 1.69 3.80
CA VAL A 342 24.97 2.88 3.05
C VAL A 342 25.80 4.04 3.56
N THR A 343 26.58 4.64 2.67
CA THR A 343 27.41 5.80 2.95
C THR A 343 26.85 6.99 2.19
N ILE A 344 26.48 8.06 2.89
CA ILE A 344 25.80 9.22 2.33
C ILE A 344 26.64 10.46 2.60
N CYS A 345 26.85 11.30 1.58
CA CYS A 345 27.42 12.64 1.72
C CYS A 345 26.53 13.66 1.03
N ARG A 346 26.35 14.81 1.70
CA ARG A 346 25.67 15.99 1.17
C ARG A 346 26.72 16.99 0.69
N PHE A 347 26.53 17.58 -0.49
CA PHE A 347 27.43 18.60 -1.05
C PHE A 347 26.70 19.92 -1.31
N VAL A 348 27.45 20.98 -1.64
CA VAL A 348 26.91 22.30 -1.98
C VAL A 348 26.96 22.56 -3.48
N ASN A 349 28.15 22.42 -4.09
CA ASN A 349 28.39 22.71 -5.50
C ASN A 349 28.52 21.43 -6.33
N GLY A 350 29.20 20.40 -5.81
CA GLY A 350 29.37 19.16 -6.55
C GLY A 350 29.80 17.96 -5.70
N PRO A 351 29.61 16.73 -6.21
CA PRO A 351 29.93 15.50 -5.50
C PRO A 351 31.43 15.35 -5.19
N ASP A 352 32.30 16.09 -5.88
CA ASP A 352 33.75 16.05 -5.63
C ASP A 352 34.15 16.68 -4.27
N GLU A 353 33.23 17.42 -3.64
CA GLU A 353 33.39 17.86 -2.24
C GLU A 353 33.38 16.68 -1.26
N CYS A 354 32.71 15.58 -1.62
CA CYS A 354 32.59 14.38 -0.82
C CYS A 354 33.86 13.52 -0.95
N THR A 355 34.95 13.97 -0.34
CA THR A 355 36.19 13.21 -0.26
C THR A 355 36.18 12.30 0.95
N PHE A 356 36.67 11.06 0.80
CA PHE A 356 37.01 10.28 1.99
C PHE A 356 38.15 11.03 2.67
N ALA A 357 37.97 11.40 3.93
CA ALA A 357 39.07 11.94 4.72
C ALA A 357 40.25 10.97 4.57
N ALA A 358 41.39 11.46 4.09
CA ALA A 358 42.61 10.68 4.08
C ALA A 358 42.88 10.30 5.54
N LEU A 359 42.70 9.02 5.86
CA LEU A 359 43.02 8.45 7.18
C LEU A 359 44.51 8.53 7.45
#